data_AF-A0A538MMV9-F1
#
_entry.id   AF-A0A538MMV9-F1
#
_cell.length_a   1.000
_cell.length_b   1.000
_cell.length_c   1.000
_cell.angle_alpha   90.00
_cell.angle_beta   90.00
_cell.angle_gamma   90.00
#
_symmetry.space_group_name_H-M   'P 1'
#
loop_
_entity.id
_entity.type
_entity.pdbx_description
1 polymer ?
#
loop_
_entity_poly.entity_id
_entity_poly.type
_entity_poly.pdbx_seq_one_letter_code
_entity_poly.pdbx_strand_id
1 'polypeptide(L)'
;MSAYDLVLAAALLTAPPGTPEQAPPPEQWPALQAAIHQTAVQWEIMDPRETRYVLARPEDFEADLNLLRRRYADLADAPPLADGSRFPDRRTVNDLIRFNRAYRKHLETRQVWEADRADALRVAVLETDRLYRVWDAVRDARCEFYYVTVRRQALKKLKEMLGDEAYALGELPPYVPEWRFTEVK
;
A
#
# COMPACT_ATOMS: atom_id res chain seq x y z
N MET A 1 -1.08 -14.67 28.26
CA MET A 1 -1.36 -13.30 27.80
C MET A 1 -2.61 -12.81 28.50
N SER A 2 -2.47 -11.73 29.25
CA SER A 2 -3.50 -11.07 30.03
C SER A 2 -4.02 -9.82 29.31
N ALA A 3 -5.13 -9.25 29.79
CA ALA A 3 -5.60 -7.95 29.31
C ALA A 3 -4.57 -6.83 29.57
N TYR A 4 -3.80 -6.94 30.66
CA TYR A 4 -2.72 -6.01 30.99
C TYR A 4 -1.63 -6.02 29.92
N ASP A 5 -1.24 -7.20 29.42
CA ASP A 5 -0.20 -7.31 28.39
C ASP A 5 -0.60 -6.60 27.09
N LEU A 6 -1.89 -6.68 26.71
CA LEU A 6 -2.41 -6.00 25.52
C LEU A 6 -2.46 -4.48 25.69
N VAL A 7 -2.83 -3.99 26.88
CA VAL A 7 -2.82 -2.55 27.19
C VAL A 7 -1.38 -2.01 27.16
N LEU A 8 -0.44 -2.76 27.75
CA LEU A 8 0.97 -2.40 27.72
C LEU A 8 1.51 -2.39 26.27
N ALA A 9 1.19 -3.42 25.47
CA ALA A 9 1.56 -3.46 24.07
C ALA A 9 1.03 -2.26 23.28
N ALA A 10 -0.24 -1.89 23.47
CA ALA A 10 -0.84 -0.71 22.84
C ALA A 10 -0.14 0.60 23.26
N ALA A 11 0.18 0.75 24.55
CA ALA A 11 0.91 1.91 25.06
C ALA A 11 2.33 2.00 24.44
N LEU A 12 3.03 0.87 24.37
CA LEU A 12 4.37 0.80 23.76
C LEU A 12 4.34 1.15 22.28
N LEU A 13 3.35 0.67 21.52
CA LEU A 13 3.23 0.88 20.08
C LEU A 13 2.80 2.31 19.70
N THR A 14 2.06 2.99 20.57
CA THR A 14 1.56 4.36 20.32
C THR A 14 2.52 5.45 20.79
N ALA A 15 3.54 5.11 21.59
CA ALA A 15 4.57 6.05 21.98
C ALA A 15 5.35 6.59 20.76
N PRO A 16 5.85 7.85 20.80
CA PRO A 16 6.63 8.41 19.71
C PRO A 16 7.87 7.56 19.37
N PRO A 17 8.26 7.45 18.08
CA PRO A 17 9.53 6.81 17.72
C PRO A 17 10.72 7.46 18.43
N GLY A 18 11.64 6.64 18.93
CA GLY A 18 12.80 7.10 19.70
C GLY A 18 12.52 7.33 21.19
N THR A 19 11.30 7.08 21.67
CA THR A 19 11.02 7.02 23.12
C THR A 19 11.84 5.87 23.72
N PRO A 20 12.78 6.15 24.64
CA PRO A 20 13.59 5.10 25.25
C PRO A 20 12.70 4.11 25.98
N GLU A 21 12.93 2.82 25.79
CA GLU A 21 12.22 1.75 26.49
C GLU A 21 13.22 0.73 26.99
N GLN A 22 13.06 0.30 28.25
CA GLN A 22 13.92 -0.72 28.81
C GLN A 22 13.48 -2.09 28.32
N ALA A 23 14.45 -2.93 27.93
CA ALA A 23 14.15 -4.32 27.60
C ALA A 23 13.47 -5.02 28.80
N PRO A 24 12.36 -5.74 28.58
CA PRO A 24 11.65 -6.41 29.65
C PRO A 24 12.48 -7.56 30.24
N PRO A 25 12.25 -7.93 31.51
CA PRO A 25 12.89 -9.10 32.11
C PRO A 25 12.63 -10.38 31.30
N PRO A 26 13.56 -11.35 31.27
CA PRO A 26 13.42 -12.60 30.50
C PRO A 26 12.13 -13.37 30.80
N GLU A 27 11.63 -13.29 32.03
CA GLU A 27 10.40 -13.95 32.49
C GLU A 27 9.13 -13.35 31.86
N GLN A 28 9.15 -12.05 31.57
CA GLN A 28 8.02 -11.31 31.00
C GLN A 28 8.08 -11.24 29.48
N TRP A 29 9.26 -11.48 28.90
CA TRP A 29 9.51 -11.35 27.47
C TRP A 29 8.51 -12.13 26.60
N PRO A 30 8.24 -13.43 26.81
CA PRO A 30 7.36 -14.18 25.90
C PRO A 30 5.92 -13.65 25.89
N ALA A 31 5.42 -13.21 27.05
CA ALA A 31 4.06 -12.68 27.16
C ALA A 31 3.93 -11.31 26.49
N LEU A 32 4.91 -10.42 26.72
CA LEU A 32 4.94 -9.09 26.12
C LEU A 32 5.18 -9.15 24.60
N GLN A 33 6.12 -9.98 24.15
CA GLN A 33 6.40 -10.22 22.73
C GLN A 33 5.13 -10.67 22.00
N ALA A 34 4.42 -11.67 22.54
CA ALA A 34 3.18 -12.15 21.97
C ALA A 34 2.09 -11.06 21.92
N ALA A 35 1.97 -10.25 22.97
CA ALA A 35 1.01 -9.15 23.03
C ALA A 35 1.33 -8.04 22.01
N ILE A 36 2.60 -7.66 21.85
CA ILE A 36 3.04 -6.70 20.83
C ILE A 36 2.79 -7.26 19.44
N HIS A 37 3.15 -8.51 19.17
CA HIS A 37 2.92 -9.14 17.87
C HIS A 37 1.43 -9.18 17.51
N GLN A 38 0.58 -9.63 18.44
CA GLN A 38 -0.86 -9.68 18.22
C GLN A 38 -1.43 -8.29 17.93
N THR A 39 -1.08 -7.30 18.76
CA THR A 39 -1.58 -5.93 18.61
C THR A 39 -1.10 -5.32 17.29
N ALA A 40 0.18 -5.49 16.95
CA ALA A 40 0.77 -4.95 15.73
C ALA A 40 0.20 -5.58 14.45
N VAL A 41 -0.09 -6.89 14.46
CA VAL A 41 -0.79 -7.57 13.36
C VAL A 41 -2.22 -7.07 13.24
N GLN A 42 -2.94 -6.98 14.36
CA GLN A 42 -4.33 -6.52 14.37
C GLN A 42 -4.48 -5.07 13.90
N TRP A 43 -3.53 -4.20 14.25
CA TRP A 43 -3.49 -2.81 13.79
C TRP A 43 -2.92 -2.65 12.38
N GLU A 44 -2.57 -3.76 11.72
CA GLU A 44 -2.03 -3.79 10.37
C GLU A 44 -0.75 -2.93 10.20
N ILE A 45 0.07 -2.86 11.25
CA ILE A 45 1.40 -2.22 11.25
C ILE A 45 2.54 -3.26 11.17
N MET A 46 2.19 -4.53 11.24
CA MET A 46 3.10 -5.67 11.07
C MET A 46 2.38 -6.78 10.30
N ASP A 47 3.07 -7.41 9.35
CA ASP A 47 2.56 -8.59 8.67
C ASP A 47 2.74 -9.84 9.54
N PRO A 48 1.80 -10.81 9.52
CA PRO A 48 1.96 -12.06 10.27
C PRO A 48 3.26 -12.82 9.96
N ARG A 49 3.79 -12.70 8.75
CA ARG A 49 5.07 -13.32 8.33
C ARG A 49 6.27 -12.70 9.05
N GLU A 50 6.14 -11.47 9.55
CA GLU A 50 7.18 -10.72 10.26
C GLU A 50 7.40 -11.16 11.71
N THR A 51 6.44 -11.88 12.30
CA THR A 51 6.50 -12.38 13.68
C THR A 51 7.73 -13.24 13.99
N ARG A 52 8.35 -13.82 12.96
CA ARG A 52 9.54 -14.68 13.10
C ARG A 52 10.86 -13.91 13.28
N TYR A 53 10.89 -12.63 12.92
CA TYR A 53 12.11 -11.83 12.91
C TYR A 53 11.98 -10.49 13.64
N VAL A 54 10.80 -9.87 13.64
CA VAL A 54 10.55 -8.66 14.44
C VAL A 54 10.38 -9.06 15.90
N LEU A 55 11.11 -8.41 16.80
CA LEU A 55 11.19 -8.71 18.22
C LEU A 55 11.63 -10.16 18.47
N ALA A 56 12.47 -10.73 17.61
CA ALA A 56 12.93 -12.12 17.78
C ALA A 56 13.87 -12.27 18.99
N ARG A 57 14.57 -11.19 19.35
CA ARG A 57 15.63 -11.14 20.36
C ARG A 57 15.41 -9.95 21.29
N PRO A 58 15.55 -10.13 22.62
CA PRO A 58 15.42 -9.02 23.58
C PRO A 58 16.41 -7.87 23.31
N GLU A 59 17.57 -8.17 22.73
CA GLU A 59 18.61 -7.19 22.42
C GLU A 59 18.18 -6.21 21.31
N ASP A 60 17.30 -6.65 20.41
CA ASP A 60 16.79 -5.85 19.29
C ASP A 60 15.50 -5.09 19.66
N PHE A 61 15.04 -5.23 20.91
CA PHE A 61 13.73 -4.75 21.37
C PHE A 61 13.46 -3.29 21.04
N GLU A 62 14.39 -2.39 21.37
CA GLU A 62 14.21 -0.96 21.14
C GLU A 62 14.16 -0.62 19.65
N ALA A 63 15.03 -1.24 18.85
CA ALA A 63 15.10 -1.00 17.41
C ALA A 63 13.81 -1.47 16.70
N ASP A 64 13.35 -2.67 17.03
CA ASP A 64 12.13 -3.25 16.47
C ASP A 64 10.87 -2.52 16.95
N LEU A 65 10.82 -2.12 18.22
CA LEU A 65 9.71 -1.32 18.74
C LEU A 65 9.64 0.04 18.03
N ASN A 66 10.79 0.68 17.78
CA ASN A 66 10.85 1.93 17.03
C ASN A 66 10.45 1.75 15.56
N LEU A 67 10.77 0.62 14.93
CA LEU A 67 10.26 0.27 13.60
C LEU A 67 8.72 0.23 13.61
N LEU A 68 8.11 -0.46 14.57
CA LEU A 68 6.66 -0.58 14.69
C LEU A 68 5.98 0.76 14.97
N ARG A 69 6.57 1.60 15.85
CA ARG A 69 6.08 2.96 16.14
C ARG A 69 6.11 3.86 14.91
N ARG A 70 7.16 3.79 14.08
CA ARG A 70 7.22 4.53 12.81
C ARG A 70 6.12 4.09 11.86
N ARG A 71 5.94 2.76 11.70
CA ARG A 71 4.86 2.22 10.87
C ARG A 71 3.48 2.63 11.37
N TYR A 72 3.26 2.67 12.68
CA TYR A 72 2.03 3.18 13.27
C TYR A 72 1.76 4.64 12.87
N ALA A 73 2.77 5.51 12.99
CA ALA A 73 2.65 6.91 12.57
C ALA A 73 2.42 7.05 11.05
N ASP A 74 3.19 6.35 10.22
CA ASP A 74 3.10 6.46 8.75
C ASP A 74 1.74 5.98 8.21
N LEU A 75 1.15 4.97 8.87
CA LEU A 75 -0.09 4.30 8.49
C LEU A 75 -1.33 4.84 9.24
N ALA A 76 -1.21 5.88 10.05
CA ALA A 76 -2.31 6.42 10.85
C ALA A 76 -3.54 6.78 9.98
N ASP A 77 -3.30 7.44 8.84
CA ASP A 77 -4.36 7.84 7.89
C ASP A 77 -4.51 6.86 6.71
N ALA A 78 -3.79 5.72 6.73
CA ALA A 78 -3.89 4.73 5.67
C ALA A 78 -5.19 3.94 5.81
N PRO A 79 -5.94 3.72 4.71
CA PRO A 79 -7.11 2.85 4.76
C PRO A 79 -6.78 1.45 5.29
N PRO A 80 -7.75 0.77 5.93
CA PRO A 80 -7.58 -0.61 6.36
C PRO A 80 -7.39 -1.53 5.15
N LEU A 81 -6.67 -2.63 5.32
CA LEU A 81 -6.37 -3.56 4.22
C LEU A 81 -7.64 -4.13 3.57
N ALA A 82 -8.70 -4.30 4.37
CA ALA A 82 -10.00 -4.77 3.93
C ALA A 82 -10.61 -3.90 2.81
N ASP A 83 -10.32 -2.59 2.77
CA ASP A 83 -10.80 -1.70 1.71
C ASP A 83 -10.27 -2.09 0.34
N GLY A 84 -9.13 -2.80 0.28
CA GLY A 84 -8.65 -3.35 -0.98
C GLY A 84 -9.67 -4.24 -1.68
N SER A 85 -10.64 -4.83 -0.97
CA SER A 85 -11.69 -5.66 -1.60
C SER A 85 -12.66 -4.88 -2.51
N ARG A 86 -12.70 -3.54 -2.41
CA ARG A 86 -13.50 -2.67 -3.28
C ARG A 86 -13.01 -2.66 -4.73
N PHE A 87 -11.73 -2.98 -4.92
CA PHE A 87 -11.08 -2.89 -6.23
C PHE A 87 -10.93 -4.26 -6.89
N PRO A 88 -10.79 -4.31 -8.23
CA PRO A 88 -10.63 -5.55 -8.97
C PRO A 88 -9.50 -6.43 -8.42
N ASP A 89 -9.61 -7.74 -8.64
CA ASP A 89 -8.55 -8.67 -8.25
C ASP A 89 -7.26 -8.42 -9.05
N ARG A 90 -6.15 -8.95 -8.54
CA ARG A 90 -4.82 -8.77 -9.15
C ARG A 90 -4.73 -9.27 -10.59
N ARG A 91 -5.42 -10.35 -10.94
CA ARG A 91 -5.37 -10.91 -12.30
C ARG A 91 -6.00 -9.91 -13.27
N THR A 92 -7.19 -9.42 -12.95
CA THR A 92 -7.89 -8.40 -13.73
C THR A 92 -7.04 -7.14 -13.87
N VAL A 93 -6.46 -6.64 -12.78
CA VAL A 93 -5.58 -5.45 -12.82
C VAL A 93 -4.35 -5.66 -13.71
N ASN A 94 -3.73 -6.84 -13.67
CA ASN A 94 -2.57 -7.15 -14.51
C ASN A 94 -2.91 -7.12 -16.00
N ASP A 95 -4.09 -7.60 -16.39
CA ASP A 95 -4.55 -7.59 -17.78
C ASP A 95 -4.80 -6.15 -18.26
N LEU A 96 -5.43 -5.31 -17.43
CA LEU A 96 -5.65 -3.88 -17.72
C LEU A 96 -4.34 -3.09 -17.81
N ILE A 97 -3.39 -3.35 -16.90
CA ILE A 97 -2.04 -2.77 -16.97
C ILE A 97 -1.31 -3.21 -18.25
N ARG A 98 -1.43 -4.48 -18.63
CA ARG A 98 -0.83 -4.99 -19.88
C ARG A 98 -1.39 -4.24 -21.09
N PHE A 99 -2.71 -4.02 -21.12
CA PHE A 99 -3.35 -3.23 -22.16
C PHE A 99 -2.82 -1.79 -22.18
N ASN A 100 -2.80 -1.12 -21.02
CA ASN A 100 -2.26 0.24 -20.90
C ASN A 100 -0.84 0.36 -21.49
N ARG A 101 0.05 -0.58 -21.14
CA ARG A 101 1.42 -0.61 -21.66
C ARG A 101 1.46 -0.84 -23.18
N ALA A 102 0.61 -1.72 -23.71
CA ALA A 102 0.49 -1.95 -25.14
C ALA A 102 0.01 -0.69 -25.87
N TYR A 103 -0.99 -0.01 -25.32
CA TYR A 103 -1.51 1.25 -25.86
C TYR A 103 -0.46 2.36 -25.83
N ARG A 104 0.28 2.50 -24.72
CA ARG A 104 1.39 3.44 -24.60
C ARG A 104 2.45 3.21 -25.69
N LYS A 105 2.87 1.95 -25.90
CA LYS A 105 3.82 1.57 -26.96
C LYS A 105 3.27 1.88 -28.36
N HIS A 106 1.98 1.69 -28.56
CA HIS A 106 1.31 2.05 -29.81
C HIS A 106 1.38 3.57 -30.07
N LEU A 107 1.12 4.41 -29.05
CA LEU A 107 1.26 5.87 -29.17
C LEU A 107 2.69 6.30 -29.50
N GLU A 108 3.69 5.71 -28.84
CA GLU A 108 5.10 5.99 -29.13
C GLU A 108 5.47 5.62 -30.57
N THR A 109 4.98 4.49 -31.06
CA THR A 109 5.20 4.07 -32.45
C THR A 109 4.61 5.09 -33.43
N ARG A 110 3.39 5.59 -33.16
CA ARG A 110 2.74 6.61 -33.99
C ARG A 110 3.50 7.94 -33.98
N GLN A 111 4.04 8.33 -32.83
CA GLN A 111 4.76 9.60 -32.69
C GLN A 111 6.00 9.68 -33.60
N VAL A 112 6.59 8.54 -33.98
CA VAL A 112 7.71 8.47 -34.93
C VAL A 112 7.30 8.87 -36.35
N TRP A 113 6.07 8.53 -36.76
CA TRP A 113 5.62 8.69 -38.15
C TRP A 113 4.64 9.86 -38.34
N GLU A 114 3.88 10.21 -37.30
CA GLU A 114 2.84 11.26 -37.31
C GLU A 114 3.38 12.57 -36.71
N ALA A 115 4.39 13.15 -37.37
CA ALA A 115 5.04 14.38 -36.91
C ALA A 115 4.06 15.57 -36.79
N ASP A 116 3.04 15.62 -37.64
CA ASP A 116 1.95 16.60 -37.62
C ASP A 116 1.08 16.53 -36.36
N ARG A 117 1.07 15.38 -35.67
CA ARG A 117 0.29 15.12 -34.45
C ARG A 117 1.15 14.87 -33.21
N ALA A 118 2.46 15.10 -33.30
CA ALA A 118 3.42 14.73 -32.27
C ALA A 118 3.05 15.31 -30.88
N ASP A 119 2.55 16.54 -30.83
CA ASP A 119 2.15 17.18 -29.56
C ASP A 119 0.93 16.50 -28.94
N ALA A 120 -0.11 16.22 -29.74
CA ALA A 120 -1.30 15.52 -29.27
C ALA A 120 -0.98 14.09 -28.77
N LEU A 121 -0.07 13.40 -29.46
CA LEU A 121 0.40 12.07 -29.06
C LEU A 121 1.22 12.13 -27.77
N ARG A 122 2.07 13.14 -27.58
CA ARG A 122 2.83 13.34 -26.33
C ARG A 122 1.89 13.53 -25.14
N VAL A 123 0.81 14.30 -25.30
CA VAL A 123 -0.19 14.46 -24.24
C VAL A 123 -0.91 13.13 -23.96
N ALA A 124 -1.26 12.36 -24.99
CA ALA A 124 -1.88 11.04 -24.82
C ALA A 124 -0.98 10.05 -24.06
N VAL A 125 0.34 10.09 -24.29
CA VAL A 125 1.32 9.29 -23.54
C VAL A 125 1.33 9.70 -22.07
N LEU A 126 1.37 11.00 -21.77
CA LEU A 126 1.34 11.49 -20.39
C LEU A 126 0.06 11.13 -19.64
N GLU A 127 -1.09 11.21 -20.31
CA GLU A 127 -2.38 10.76 -19.77
C GLU A 127 -2.37 9.25 -19.50
N THR A 128 -1.85 8.45 -20.44
CA THR A 128 -1.72 6.99 -20.29
C THR A 128 -0.82 6.63 -19.11
N ASP A 129 0.29 7.33 -18.92
CA ASP A 129 1.22 7.16 -17.79
C ASP A 129 0.57 7.56 -16.46
N ARG A 130 -0.25 8.61 -16.44
CA ARG A 130 -1.00 9.00 -15.24
C ARG A 130 -2.00 7.93 -14.84
N LEU A 131 -2.76 7.39 -15.80
CA LEU A 131 -3.71 6.30 -15.55
C LEU A 131 -2.98 5.04 -15.09
N TYR A 132 -1.84 4.71 -15.71
CA TYR A 132 -0.99 3.59 -15.29
C TYR A 132 -0.66 3.66 -13.80
N ARG A 133 -0.26 4.83 -13.28
CA ARG A 133 0.10 4.98 -11.86
C ARG A 133 -1.03 4.64 -10.90
N VAL A 134 -2.27 4.96 -11.27
CA VAL A 134 -3.46 4.61 -10.48
C VAL A 134 -3.62 3.10 -10.45
N TRP A 135 -3.63 2.45 -11.62
CA TRP A 135 -3.78 1.00 -11.73
C TRP A 135 -2.62 0.22 -11.12
N ASP A 136 -1.40 0.76 -11.17
CA ASP A 136 -0.21 0.20 -10.50
C ASP A 136 -0.37 0.20 -8.97
N ALA A 137 -0.91 1.28 -8.39
CA ALA A 137 -1.24 1.32 -6.96
C ALA A 137 -2.35 0.34 -6.58
N VAL A 138 -3.37 0.16 -7.43
CA VAL A 138 -4.38 -0.89 -7.24
C VAL A 138 -3.72 -2.27 -7.23
N ARG A 139 -2.82 -2.55 -8.19
CA ARG A 139 -2.10 -3.84 -8.26
C ARG A 139 -1.35 -4.12 -6.97
N ASP A 140 -0.64 -3.12 -6.46
CA ASP A 140 0.18 -3.26 -5.26
C ASP A 140 -0.69 -3.45 -4.00
N ALA A 141 -1.80 -2.72 -3.87
CA ALA A 141 -2.77 -2.90 -2.79
C ALA A 141 -3.44 -4.30 -2.81
N ARG A 142 -3.66 -4.87 -3.99
CA ARG A 142 -4.26 -6.20 -4.20
C ARG A 142 -3.24 -7.35 -4.23
N CYS A 143 -1.95 -7.07 -4.06
CA CYS A 143 -0.89 -8.07 -4.14
C CYS A 143 -0.73 -8.83 -2.81
N GLU A 144 -1.27 -10.06 -2.72
CA GLU A 144 -1.17 -10.91 -1.52
C GLU A 144 0.25 -11.41 -1.17
N PHE A 145 1.20 -11.25 -2.09
CA PHE A 145 2.61 -11.54 -1.83
C PHE A 145 3.30 -10.40 -1.08
N TYR A 146 2.76 -9.18 -1.12
CA TYR A 146 3.28 -8.04 -0.39
C TYR A 146 2.84 -8.06 1.07
N TYR A 147 3.69 -7.50 1.92
CA TYR A 147 3.38 -7.33 3.33
C TYR A 147 2.21 -6.37 3.52
N VAL A 148 1.43 -6.59 4.58
CA VAL A 148 0.28 -5.74 4.97
C VAL A 148 0.64 -4.25 4.94
N THR A 149 1.81 -3.88 5.47
CA THR A 149 2.30 -2.49 5.52
C THR A 149 2.45 -1.87 4.13
N VAL A 150 3.06 -2.59 3.18
CA VAL A 150 3.22 -2.14 1.78
C VAL A 150 1.86 -1.98 1.11
N ARG A 151 0.94 -2.92 1.33
CA ARG A 151 -0.40 -2.88 0.74
C ARG A 151 -1.22 -1.70 1.29
N ARG A 152 -1.12 -1.40 2.59
CA ARG A 152 -1.76 -0.22 3.19
C ARG A 152 -1.18 1.10 2.71
N GLN A 153 0.14 1.19 2.53
CA GLN A 153 0.77 2.35 1.89
C GLN A 153 0.26 2.54 0.46
N ALA A 154 0.10 1.45 -0.30
CA ALA A 154 -0.48 1.51 -1.65
C ALA A 154 -1.94 2.00 -1.62
N LEU A 155 -2.75 1.56 -0.65
CA LEU A 155 -4.12 2.08 -0.46
C LEU A 155 -4.14 3.55 -0.10
N LYS A 156 -3.23 4.01 0.78
CA LYS A 156 -3.10 5.43 1.13
C LYS A 156 -2.79 6.27 -0.11
N LYS A 157 -1.79 5.87 -0.89
CA LYS A 157 -1.44 6.52 -2.16
C LYS A 157 -2.58 6.49 -3.18
N LEU A 158 -3.30 5.36 -3.27
CA LEU A 158 -4.46 5.24 -4.16
C LEU A 158 -5.55 6.23 -3.78
N LYS A 159 -5.88 6.33 -2.49
CA LYS A 159 -6.84 7.30 -1.96
C LYS A 159 -6.44 8.74 -2.28
N GLU A 160 -5.17 9.10 -2.09
CA GLU A 160 -4.64 10.42 -2.45
C GLU A 160 -4.76 10.72 -3.96
N MET A 161 -4.59 9.72 -4.82
CA MET A 161 -4.71 9.89 -6.28
C MET A 161 -6.16 10.01 -6.78
N LEU A 162 -7.09 9.30 -6.13
CA LEU A 162 -8.52 9.28 -6.53
C LEU A 162 -9.33 10.42 -5.88
N GLY A 163 -8.96 10.82 -4.67
CA GLY A 163 -9.80 11.63 -3.79
C GLY A 163 -10.73 10.78 -2.93
N ASP A 164 -11.23 11.37 -1.84
CA ASP A 164 -12.01 10.65 -0.82
C ASP A 164 -13.30 10.01 -1.37
N GLU A 165 -14.04 10.74 -2.21
CA GLU A 165 -15.34 10.32 -2.75
C GLU A 165 -15.19 9.12 -3.70
N ALA A 166 -14.36 9.27 -4.74
CA ALA A 166 -14.11 8.19 -5.71
C ALA A 166 -13.51 6.95 -5.03
N TYR A 167 -12.60 7.14 -4.06
CA TYR A 167 -12.06 6.03 -3.28
C TYR A 167 -13.14 5.30 -2.48
N ALA A 168 -14.03 6.04 -1.80
CA ALA A 168 -15.10 5.46 -1.00
C ALA A 168 -16.09 4.65 -1.85
N LEU A 169 -16.38 5.12 -3.07
CA LEU A 169 -17.24 4.43 -4.02
C LEU A 169 -16.55 3.28 -4.77
N GLY A 170 -15.23 3.17 -4.68
CA GLY A 170 -14.45 2.20 -5.45
C GLY A 170 -14.35 2.55 -6.94
N GLU A 171 -14.57 3.82 -7.29
CA GLU A 171 -14.53 4.31 -8.66
C GLU A 171 -13.08 4.48 -9.12
N LEU A 172 -12.73 3.75 -10.17
CA LEU A 172 -11.41 3.84 -10.81
C LEU A 172 -11.55 4.58 -12.14
N PRO A 173 -10.57 5.41 -12.51
CA PRO A 173 -10.51 5.97 -13.85
C PRO A 173 -10.27 4.85 -14.87
N PRO A 174 -10.53 5.08 -16.16
CA PRO A 174 -10.26 4.09 -17.19
C PRO A 174 -8.78 3.69 -17.22
N TYR A 175 -8.46 2.52 -17.77
CA TYR A 175 -7.08 2.02 -17.84
C TYR A 175 -6.29 2.59 -19.01
N VAL A 176 -6.93 3.36 -19.89
CA VAL A 176 -6.36 4.13 -20.99
C VAL A 176 -7.19 5.41 -21.18
N PRO A 177 -6.70 6.45 -21.87
CA PRO A 177 -7.47 7.67 -22.11
C PRO A 177 -8.59 7.41 -23.15
N GLU A 178 -9.67 6.76 -22.73
CA GLU A 178 -10.80 6.37 -23.59
C GLU A 178 -11.47 7.58 -24.27
N TRP A 179 -11.40 8.77 -23.67
CA TRP A 179 -11.86 10.02 -24.29
C TRP A 179 -11.11 10.41 -25.57
N ARG A 180 -9.99 9.74 -25.89
CA ARG A 180 -9.27 9.90 -27.16
C ARG A 180 -9.71 8.91 -28.23
N PHE A 181 -10.57 7.95 -27.90
CA PHE A 181 -11.08 7.00 -28.87
C PHE A 181 -12.25 7.63 -29.63
N THR A 182 -12.13 7.70 -30.94
CA THR A 182 -13.22 8.13 -31.81
C THR A 182 -14.10 6.92 -32.10
N GLU A 183 -15.41 7.03 -31.89
CA GLU A 183 -16.34 6.00 -32.36
C GLU A 183 -16.22 5.85 -33.88
N VAL A 184 -16.00 4.61 -34.33
CA VAL A 184 -16.13 4.28 -35.75
C VAL A 184 -17.63 4.12 -36.01
N LYS A 185 -18.19 5.08 -36.75
CA LYS A 185 -19.56 4.97 -37.30
C LYS A 185 -19.60 4.00 -38.48
#